data_AF-A0AA39KQ12-F1
#
_entry.id   AF-A0AA39KQ12-F1
#
_cell.length_a   1.000
_cell.length_b   1.000
_cell.length_c   1.000
_cell.angle_alpha   90.00
_cell.angle_beta   90.00
_cell.angle_gamma   90.00
#
_symmetry.space_group_name_H-M   'P 1'
#
loop_
_entity.id
_entity.type
_entity.pdbx_description
1 polymer ?
#
loop_
_entity_poly.entity_id
_entity_poly.type
_entity_poly.pdbx_seq_one_letter_code
_entity_poly.pdbx_strand_id
1 'polypeptide(L)'
;MGGVDLHDNGVANYRISIRGKKWWWPLWIQCLDSAVVNAWKLHCLVTASKNAKPMSQLHFKNTVAKSLLLASEDVMAETDSTTTDETDADYMVQNLPKLDRLHVSIKVNNRRRCIVCAPKATIFNNNRNTNPKLAPE
;
A
#
# COMPACT_ATOMS: atom_id res chain seq x y z
N MET A 1 4.45 0.99 34.61
CA MET A 1 3.29 0.32 33.98
C MET A 1 3.03 0.77 32.53
N GLY A 2 3.22 2.02 32.12
CA GLY A 2 2.82 2.48 30.77
C GLY A 2 3.68 2.08 29.56
N GLY A 3 4.66 1.19 29.71
CA GLY A 3 5.52 0.80 28.58
C GLY A 3 4.78 -0.01 27.50
N VAL A 4 3.90 -0.91 27.94
CA VAL A 4 3.07 -1.75 27.06
C VAL A 4 2.00 -0.90 26.38
N ASP A 5 1.31 -0.02 27.11
CA ASP A 5 0.30 0.89 26.55
C ASP A 5 0.87 1.80 25.47
N LEU A 6 2.12 2.25 25.64
CA LEU A 6 2.79 3.10 24.66
C LEU A 6 3.15 2.33 23.38
N HIS A 7 3.50 1.05 23.52
CA HIS A 7 3.75 0.17 22.37
C HIS A 7 2.44 -0.11 21.63
N ASP A 8 1.39 -0.48 22.34
CA ASP A 8 0.07 -0.76 21.76
C ASP A 8 -0.52 0.46 21.05
N ASN A 9 -0.35 1.66 21.62
CA ASN A 9 -0.72 2.91 20.94
C ASN A 9 0.12 3.13 19.67
N GLY A 10 1.43 2.85 19.71
CA GLY A 10 2.31 2.91 18.55
C GLY A 10 1.89 1.97 17.42
N VAL A 11 1.46 0.75 17.76
CA VAL A 11 0.93 -0.22 16.80
C VAL A 11 -0.43 0.23 16.26
N ALA A 12 -1.33 0.69 17.13
CA ALA A 12 -2.69 1.09 16.76
C ALA A 12 -2.71 2.24 15.73
N ASN A 13 -1.80 3.20 15.83
CA ASN A 13 -1.75 4.37 14.94
C ASN A 13 -1.47 4.04 13.47
N TYR A 14 -0.72 2.97 13.19
CA TYR A 14 -0.32 2.61 11.82
C TYR A 14 -0.51 1.13 11.53
N ARG A 15 -1.54 0.51 12.11
CA ARG A 15 -1.81 -0.92 12.00
C ARG A 15 -2.04 -1.37 10.56
N ILE A 16 -1.49 -2.52 10.19
CA ILE A 16 -1.72 -3.12 8.87
C ILE A 16 -3.17 -3.63 8.79
N SER A 17 -3.96 -3.12 7.83
CA SER A 17 -5.38 -3.45 7.68
C SER A 17 -5.67 -4.73 6.87
N ILE A 18 -4.64 -5.50 6.51
CA ILE A 18 -4.76 -6.68 5.66
C ILE A 18 -5.36 -7.84 6.46
N ARG A 19 -6.53 -8.32 6.02
CA ARG A 19 -7.21 -9.47 6.62
C ARG A 19 -6.90 -10.75 5.84
N GLY A 20 -6.33 -11.73 6.53
CA GLY A 20 -6.13 -13.08 6.02
C GLY A 20 -7.18 -14.04 6.54
N LYS A 21 -7.47 -15.10 5.77
CA LYS A 21 -8.44 -16.15 6.15
C LYS A 21 -7.84 -17.19 7.12
N LYS A 22 -6.52 -17.24 7.23
CA LYS A 22 -5.80 -18.22 8.06
C LYS A 22 -5.75 -17.73 9.51
N TRP A 23 -5.99 -18.62 10.46
CA TRP A 23 -6.04 -18.28 11.90
C TRP A 23 -4.73 -17.69 12.43
N TRP A 24 -3.58 -18.06 11.84
CA TRP A 24 -2.27 -17.54 12.23
C TRP A 24 -1.94 -16.17 11.62
N TRP A 25 -2.72 -15.72 10.63
CA TRP A 25 -2.45 -14.46 9.93
C TRP A 25 -2.41 -13.23 10.87
N PRO A 26 -3.35 -13.07 11.81
CA PRO A 26 -3.29 -11.97 12.77
C PRO A 26 -2.03 -11.97 13.62
N LEU A 27 -1.50 -13.15 13.98
CA LEU A 27 -0.26 -13.27 14.75
C LEU A 27 0.93 -12.77 13.94
N TRP A 28 1.02 -13.20 12.68
CA TRP A 28 2.08 -12.78 11.78
C TRP A 28 2.10 -11.26 11.55
N ILE A 29 0.93 -10.67 11.29
CA ILE A 29 0.79 -9.23 11.10
C ILE A 29 1.14 -8.46 12.38
N GLN A 30 0.72 -8.94 13.54
CA GLN A 30 1.06 -8.32 14.82
C GLN A 30 2.58 -8.36 15.10
N CYS A 31 3.26 -9.43 14.70
CA CYS A 31 4.72 -9.51 14.78
C CYS A 31 5.40 -8.47 13.87
N LEU A 32 4.93 -8.31 12.64
CA LEU A 32 5.45 -7.31 11.71
C LEU A 32 5.23 -5.88 12.23
N ASP A 33 4.01 -5.56 12.67
CA ASP A 33 3.71 -4.24 13.25
C ASP A 33 4.58 -3.95 14.48
N SER A 34 4.77 -4.94 15.35
CA SER A 34 5.64 -4.81 16.53
C SER A 34 7.11 -4.62 16.16
N ALA A 35 7.63 -5.35 15.18
CA ALA A 35 9.00 -5.22 14.70
C ALA A 35 9.27 -3.81 14.15
N VAL A 36 8.32 -3.26 13.39
CA VAL A 36 8.43 -1.91 12.82
C VAL A 36 8.41 -0.83 13.91
N VAL A 37 7.54 -0.96 14.92
CA VAL A 37 7.52 -0.04 16.08
C VAL A 37 8.83 -0.10 16.85
N ASN A 38 9.37 -1.30 17.10
CA ASN A 38 10.64 -1.48 17.79
C ASN A 38 11.82 -0.88 16.99
N ALA A 39 11.86 -1.09 15.67
CA ALA A 39 12.87 -0.49 14.80
C ALA A 39 12.79 1.04 14.82
N TRP A 40 11.60 1.62 14.83
CA TRP A 40 11.42 3.07 14.97
C TRP A 40 11.92 3.58 16.32
N LYS A 41 11.63 2.87 17.43
CA LYS A 41 12.15 3.22 18.76
C LYS A 41 13.68 3.18 18.79
N LEU A 42 14.31 2.16 18.20
CA LEU A 42 15.76 2.09 18.05
C LEU A 42 16.30 3.28 17.24
N HIS A 43 15.64 3.64 16.14
CA HIS A 43 16.02 4.81 15.36
C HIS A 43 15.92 6.12 16.18
N CYS A 44 14.86 6.29 16.98
CA CYS A 44 14.73 7.43 17.90
C CYS A 44 15.85 7.48 18.94
N LEU A 45 16.25 6.33 19.50
CA LEU A 45 17.35 6.25 20.46
C LEU A 45 18.68 6.64 19.80
N VAL A 46 18.98 6.12 18.62
CA VAL A 46 20.20 6.43 17.88
C VAL A 46 20.25 7.91 17.45
N THR A 47 19.13 8.48 17.03
CA THR A 47 19.06 9.90 16.66
C THR A 47 19.18 10.83 17.86
N ALA A 48 18.62 10.45 19.01
CA ALA A 48 18.82 11.17 20.27
C ALA A 48 20.31 11.20 20.67
N SER A 49 21.02 10.06 20.56
CA SER A 49 22.47 10.01 20.81
C SER A 49 23.28 10.89 19.85
N LYS A 50 22.76 11.14 18.65
CA LYS A 50 23.39 12.01 17.63
C LYS A 50 22.94 13.49 17.74
N ASN A 51 22.18 13.87 18.77
CA ASN A 51 21.60 15.21 18.95
C ASN A 51 20.79 15.70 17.72
N ALA A 52 20.19 14.77 16.97
CA ALA A 52 19.37 15.08 15.80
C ALA A 52 17.88 14.95 16.11
N LYS A 53 17.04 15.67 15.35
CA LYS A 53 15.58 15.57 15.49
C LYS A 53 15.11 14.17 15.05
N PRO A 54 14.37 13.42 15.89
CA PRO A 54 13.84 12.12 15.50
C PRO A 54 12.74 12.26 14.43
N MET A 55 12.70 11.32 13.50
CA MET A 55 11.66 11.28 12.47
C MET A 55 10.33 10.76 13.03
N SER A 56 9.22 11.22 12.43
CA SER A 56 7.89 10.72 12.78
C SER A 56 7.74 9.25 12.38
N GLN A 57 6.92 8.50 13.14
CA GLN A 57 6.71 7.08 12.90
C GLN A 57 6.16 6.80 11.48
N LEU A 58 5.25 7.64 10.98
CA LEU A 58 4.73 7.54 9.60
C LEU A 58 5.85 7.64 8.57
N HIS A 59 6.73 8.63 8.74
CA HIS A 59 7.81 8.87 7.79
C HIS A 59 8.80 7.70 7.80
N PHE A 60 9.13 7.18 8.99
CA PHE A 60 9.94 5.97 9.12
C PHE A 60 9.34 4.78 8.37
N LYS A 61 8.03 4.50 8.56
CA LYS A 61 7.34 3.41 7.84
C LYS A 61 7.37 3.61 6.33
N ASN A 62 7.17 4.83 5.86
CA ASN A 62 7.21 5.17 4.43
C ASN A 62 8.61 4.92 3.84
N THR A 63 9.67 5.34 4.54
CA THR A 63 11.05 5.13 4.12
C THR A 63 11.40 3.65 4.05
N VAL A 64 11.01 2.86 5.07
CA VAL A 64 11.21 1.40 5.08
C VAL A 64 10.49 0.73 3.92
N ALA A 65 9.23 1.12 3.64
CA ALA A 65 8.48 0.57 2.52
C ALA A 65 9.15 0.89 1.17
N LYS A 66 9.60 2.13 0.98
CA LYS A 66 10.33 2.55 -0.23
C LYS A 66 11.64 1.79 -0.40
N SER A 67 12.43 1.65 0.66
CA SER A 67 13.70 0.92 0.58
C SER A 67 13.50 -0.54 0.20
N LEU A 68 12.43 -1.17 0.70
CA LEU A 68 12.10 -2.56 0.35
C LEU A 68 11.63 -2.71 -1.10
N LEU A 69 10.86 -1.75 -1.61
CA LEU A 69 10.40 -1.75 -3.00
C LEU A 69 11.58 -1.54 -3.96
N LEU A 70 12.44 -0.56 -3.70
CA LEU A 70 13.63 -0.31 -4.52
C LEU A 70 14.59 -1.51 -4.50
N ALA A 71 14.83 -2.09 -3.31
CA ALA A 71 15.65 -3.29 -3.21
C ALA A 71 15.04 -4.49 -3.97
N SER A 72 13.71 -4.56 -4.09
CA SER A 72 13.06 -5.59 -4.89
C SER A 72 13.18 -5.34 -6.40
N GLU A 73 13.21 -4.09 -6.84
CA GLU A 73 13.44 -3.74 -8.24
C GLU A 73 14.84 -4.14 -8.71
N ASP A 74 15.85 -3.92 -7.86
CA ASP A 74 17.24 -4.33 -8.14
C ASP A 74 17.38 -5.85 -8.29
N VAL A 75 16.70 -6.62 -7.42
CA VAL A 75 16.67 -8.10 -7.50
C VAL A 75 15.95 -8.59 -8.77
N MET A 76 14.87 -7.92 -9.17
CA MET A 76 14.13 -8.28 -10.38
C MET A 76 14.90 -7.92 -11.66
N ALA A 77 15.68 -6.84 -11.64
CA ALA A 77 16.54 -6.41 -12.75
C ALA A 77 17.68 -7.40 -13.03
N GLU A 78 18.20 -8.09 -12.01
CA GLU A 78 19.19 -9.15 -12.21
C GLU A 78 18.56 -10.43 -12.82
N THR A 79 17.29 -10.71 -12.54
CA THR A 79 16.59 -11.91 -13.03
C THR A 79 16.03 -11.82 -14.46
N ASP A 80 16.01 -10.66 -15.09
CA ASP A 80 15.40 -10.46 -16.42
C ASP A 80 16.37 -10.67 -17.61
N SER A 81 17.52 -11.30 -17.34
CA SER A 81 18.54 -11.58 -18.37
C SER A 81 18.34 -12.95 -19.07
N THR A 82 17.12 -13.31 -19.49
CA THR A 82 16.93 -14.39 -20.48
C THR A 82 15.61 -14.25 -21.28
N THR A 83 15.73 -13.67 -22.49
CA THR A 83 14.95 -13.89 -23.74
C THR A 83 13.41 -13.92 -23.69
N THR A 84 12.73 -13.03 -24.42
CA THR A 84 12.32 -13.25 -25.84
C THR A 84 11.46 -12.09 -26.37
N ASP A 85 11.85 -11.66 -27.57
CA ASP A 85 11.06 -11.30 -28.75
C ASP A 85 10.08 -10.12 -28.75
N GLU A 86 10.43 -9.22 -29.67
CA GLU A 86 9.70 -8.08 -30.20
C GLU A 86 8.39 -8.53 -30.86
N THR A 87 7.27 -7.88 -30.52
CA THR A 87 6.32 -7.22 -31.45
C THR A 87 5.11 -6.68 -30.67
N ASP A 88 4.43 -5.69 -31.24
CA ASP A 88 3.19 -5.03 -30.78
C ASP A 88 3.34 -3.80 -29.86
N ALA A 89 4.09 -2.83 -30.38
CA ALA A 89 4.02 -1.43 -29.98
C ALA A 89 2.76 -0.74 -30.56
N ASP A 90 1.57 -0.93 -29.96
CA ASP A 90 0.46 0.02 -30.20
C ASP A 90 -0.62 0.14 -29.10
N TYR A 91 -0.35 -0.29 -27.86
CA TYR A 91 -1.17 0.17 -26.73
C TYR A 91 -0.30 0.34 -25.47
N MET A 92 0.23 1.54 -25.28
CA MET A 92 0.94 1.88 -24.05
C MET A 92 0.18 3.00 -23.33
N VAL A 93 -0.69 2.62 -22.38
CA VAL A 93 -0.94 3.46 -21.21
C VAL A 93 0.27 3.27 -20.32
N GLN A 94 1.27 4.14 -20.50
CA GLN A 94 2.54 4.05 -19.80
C GLN A 94 2.30 4.23 -18.29
N ASN A 95 2.75 3.24 -17.52
CA ASN A 95 2.87 3.21 -16.05
C ASN A 95 1.61 2.84 -15.24
N LEU A 96 1.02 1.67 -15.52
CA LEU A 96 0.33 0.92 -14.48
C LEU A 96 1.03 -0.44 -14.29
N PRO A 97 1.43 -0.82 -13.07
CA PRO A 97 2.02 -2.14 -12.83
C PRO A 97 1.02 -3.20 -13.30
N LYS A 98 1.49 -4.19 -14.06
CA LYS A 98 0.69 -5.34 -14.50
C LYS A 98 0.24 -6.13 -13.26
N LEU A 99 -0.85 -5.67 -12.66
CA LEU A 99 -1.52 -6.35 -11.55
C LEU A 99 -2.34 -7.49 -12.16
N ASP A 100 -1.70 -8.65 -12.30
CA ASP A 100 -2.39 -9.87 -12.67
C ASP A 100 -3.56 -10.10 -11.70
N ARG A 101 -4.78 -9.99 -12.25
CA ARG A 101 -6.09 -10.31 -11.65
C ARG A 101 -6.75 -9.29 -10.72
N LEU A 102 -6.34 -8.02 -10.71
CA LEU A 102 -7.14 -6.94 -10.11
C LEU A 102 -7.76 -6.08 -11.20
N HIS A 103 -9.10 -6.14 -11.30
CA HIS A 103 -9.91 -5.28 -12.17
C HIS A 103 -9.63 -3.80 -11.90
N VAL A 104 -9.01 -3.13 -12.87
CA VAL A 104 -8.78 -1.68 -12.84
C VAL A 104 -10.06 -0.97 -13.28
N SER A 105 -10.53 -0.02 -12.48
CA SER A 105 -11.69 0.79 -12.84
C SER A 105 -11.34 1.77 -13.96
N ILE A 106 -11.82 1.49 -15.16
CA ILE A 106 -11.70 2.40 -16.30
C ILE A 106 -12.91 3.34 -16.30
N LYS A 107 -12.66 4.65 -16.42
CA LYS A 107 -13.74 5.65 -16.50
C LYS A 107 -14.44 5.50 -17.86
N VAL A 108 -15.73 5.21 -17.82
CA VAL A 108 -16.55 4.98 -19.01
C VAL A 108 -17.79 5.86 -18.95
N ASN A 109 -18.16 6.48 -20.06
CA ASN A 109 -19.32 7.38 -20.12
C ASN A 109 -20.66 6.63 -20.03
N ASN A 110 -20.70 5.37 -20.46
CA ASN A 110 -21.90 4.54 -20.40
C ASN A 110 -21.79 3.46 -19.33
N ARG A 111 -22.89 3.24 -18.60
CA ARG A 111 -23.02 2.15 -17.63
C ARG A 111 -23.00 0.81 -18.36
N ARG A 112 -21.93 0.04 -18.15
CA ARG A 112 -21.76 -1.31 -18.69
C ARG A 112 -21.37 -2.29 -17.60
N ARG A 113 -21.88 -3.53 -17.69
CA ARG A 113 -21.45 -4.60 -16.79
C ARG A 113 -20.02 -5.00 -17.13
N CYS A 114 -19.22 -5.31 -16.12
CA CYS A 114 -17.87 -5.85 -16.37
C CYS A 114 -18.00 -7.17 -17.16
N ILE A 115 -17.27 -7.29 -18.27
CA ILE A 115 -17.34 -8.46 -19.16
C ILE A 115 -16.87 -9.74 -18.47
N VAL A 116 -15.97 -9.62 -17.48
CA VAL A 116 -15.40 -10.73 -16.71
C VAL A 116 -16.25 -11.10 -15.49
N CYS A 117 -16.87 -10.12 -14.82
CA CYS A 117 -17.69 -10.35 -13.61
C CYS A 117 -19.19 -10.55 -13.90
N ALA A 118 -19.58 -10.62 -15.18
CA ALA A 118 -20.96 -10.77 -15.63
C ALA A 118 -21.80 -11.85 -14.92
N PRO A 119 -21.27 -13.01 -14.48
CA PRO A 119 -22.10 -14.03 -13.81
C PRO A 119 -22.36 -13.77 -12.31
N LYS A 120 -21.72 -12.77 -11.66
CA LYS A 120 -21.85 -12.51 -10.21
C LYS A 120 -21.84 -11.02 -9.85
N ALA A 121 -22.45 -10.16 -10.66
CA ALA A 121 -22.26 -8.71 -10.51
C ALA A 121 -23.04 -8.11 -9.32
N THR A 122 -22.31 -7.60 -8.32
CA THR A 122 -22.72 -6.46 -7.50
C THR A 122 -22.53 -5.17 -8.31
N ILE A 123 -23.58 -4.36 -8.43
CA ILE A 123 -23.57 -3.10 -9.18
C ILE A 123 -22.79 -2.06 -8.35
N PHE A 124 -21.67 -1.55 -8.87
CA PHE A 124 -20.98 -0.39 -8.29
C PHE A 124 -21.54 0.91 -8.87
N ASN A 125 -22.07 1.77 -8.01
CA ASN A 125 -22.53 3.12 -8.35
C ASN A 125 -21.53 4.15 -7.82
N ASN A 126 -20.74 4.76 -8.71
CA ASN A 126 -19.91 5.91 -8.34
C ASN A 126 -20.73 7.19 -8.49
N ASN A 127 -21.68 7.40 -7.58
CA ASN A 127 -22.31 8.71 -7.42
C ASN A 127 -21.80 9.33 -6.11
N ARG A 128 -20.55 9.77 -6.12
CA ARG A 128 -20.08 10.79 -5.16
C ARG A 128 -20.28 12.13 -5.84
N ASN A 129 -21.50 12.65 -5.69
CA ASN A 129 -21.80 14.04 -5.91
C ASN A 129 -21.00 14.83 -4.87
N THR A 130 -19.85 15.38 -5.27
CA THR A 130 -19.11 16.36 -4.46
C THR A 130 -18.94 17.62 -5.28
N ASN A 131 -19.91 18.53 -5.14
CA ASN A 131 -19.59 19.95 -5.16
C ASN A 131 -20.50 20.70 -4.18
N PRO A 132 -20.00 21.16 -3.02
CA PRO A 132 -20.70 22.13 -2.19
C PRO A 132 -20.41 23.55 -2.71
N LYS A 133 -21.46 24.36 -2.78
CA LYS A 133 -21.53 25.83 -3.04
C LYS A 133 -21.76 26.25 -4.49
N LEU A 134 -22.94 26.83 -4.72
CA LEU A 134 -23.12 28.26 -4.99
C LEU A 134 -24.61 28.61 -4.80
N ALA A 135 -24.92 29.36 -3.74
CA ALA A 135 -26.07 30.28 -3.77
C ALA A 135 -25.59 31.55 -4.49
N PRO A 136 -26.44 32.23 -5.29
CA PRO A 136 -27.26 33.28 -4.67
C PRO A 136 -28.65 33.51 -5.30
N GLU A 137 -29.45 34.23 -4.49
CA GLU A 137 -30.67 35.03 -4.74
C GLU A 137 -31.96 34.35 -5.25
#